data_AF-A0A392U9B4-F1
#
_entry.id   AF-A0A392U9B4-F1
#
_cell.length_a   1.000
_cell.length_b   1.000
_cell.length_c   1.000
_cell.angle_alpha   90.00
_cell.angle_beta   90.00
_cell.angle_gamma   90.00
#
_symmetry.space_group_name_H-M   'P 1'
#
loop_
_entity.id
_entity.type
_entity.pdbx_description
1 polymer ?
#
loop_
_entity_poly.entity_id
_entity_poly.type
_entity_poly.pdbx_seq_one_letter_code
_entity_poly.pdbx_strand_id
1 'polypeptide(L)' 'MLPTRFGARGFFEKNLPAVADAESSIIMNMGPAARETQLVRDTAAVIRLLETALVLNDEKGCSAAKLEKLKARNE' A
#
# COMPACT_ATOMS: atom_id res chain seq x y z
N MET A 1 -4.24 -4.32 14.80
CA MET A 1 -5.24 -3.51 15.55
C MET A 1 -4.67 -2.11 15.75
N LEU A 2 -5.47 -1.07 15.57
CA LEU A 2 -5.06 0.32 15.86
C LEU A 2 -5.16 0.58 17.37
N PRO A 3 -4.33 1.47 17.93
CA PRO A 3 -4.43 1.89 19.34
C PRO A 3 -5.84 2.42 19.67
N THR A 4 -6.39 2.04 20.82
CA THR A 4 -7.73 2.45 21.29
C THR A 4 -7.93 3.97 21.29
N ARG A 5 -6.84 4.73 21.46
CA ARG A 5 -6.82 6.20 21.42
C ARG A 5 -7.28 6.79 20.09
N PHE A 6 -7.07 6.10 18.96
CA PHE A 6 -7.44 6.61 17.64
C PHE A 6 -8.94 6.60 17.39
N GLY A 7 -9.70 5.77 18.13
CA GLY A 7 -11.16 5.74 18.05
C GLY A 7 -11.85 6.83 18.87
N ALA A 8 -11.11 7.61 19.67
CA ALA A 8 -11.68 8.70 20.43
C ALA A 8 -12.10 9.83 19.49
N ARG A 9 -13.39 10.20 19.52
CA ARG A 9 -13.91 11.35 18.78
C ARG A 9 -13.12 12.61 19.17
N GLY A 10 -12.67 13.39 18.20
CA GLY A 10 -11.88 14.59 18.50
C GLY A 10 -10.36 14.35 18.65
N PHE A 11 -9.86 13.12 18.51
CA PHE A 11 -8.46 12.81 18.78
C PHE A 11 -7.50 13.48 17.78
N PHE A 12 -7.79 13.38 16.49
CA PHE A 12 -6.95 13.97 15.44
C PHE A 12 -7.14 15.48 15.31
N GLU A 13 -8.27 16.03 15.77
CA GLU A 13 -8.50 17.47 15.85
C GLU A 13 -7.61 18.14 16.89
N LYS A 14 -7.28 17.44 17.98
CA LYS A 14 -6.37 17.91 19.04
C LYS A 14 -4.92 17.50 18.83
N ASN A 15 -4.71 16.40 18.10
CA ASN A 15 -3.40 15.81 17.85
C ASN A 15 -3.27 15.59 16.34
N LEU A 16 -3.17 16.69 15.60
CA LEU A 16 -2.92 16.60 14.16
C LEU A 16 -1.57 15.89 13.97
N PRO A 17 -1.53 14.81 13.17
CA PRO A 17 -0.27 14.21 12.78
C PRO A 17 0.57 15.31 12.12
N ALA A 18 1.82 15.47 12.57
CA ALA A 18 2.75 16.38 11.92
C ALA A 18 3.09 15.79 10.54
N VAL A 19 2.41 16.31 9.52
CA VAL A 19 2.61 15.97 8.11
C VAL A 19 3.20 17.21 7.47
N ALA A 20 4.19 17.06 6.60
CA ALA A 20 4.79 18.21 5.95
C ALA A 20 3.73 18.95 5.13
N ASP A 21 3.78 20.29 5.09
CA ASP A 21 2.79 21.09 4.34
C ASP A 21 2.69 20.67 2.87
N ALA A 22 3.81 20.23 2.28
CA ALA A 22 3.85 19.68 0.94
C ALA A 22 3.01 18.40 0.80
N GLU A 23 3.11 17.47 1.74
CA GLU A 23 2.36 16.21 1.75
C GLU A 23 0.86 16.46 2.03
N SER A 24 0.57 17.36 2.97
CA SER A 24 -0.81 17.75 3.30
C SER A 24 -1.49 18.44 2.11
N SER A 25 -0.76 19.32 1.42
CA SER A 25 -1.22 19.98 0.18
C SER A 25 -1.51 18.98 -0.93
N ILE A 26 -0.68 17.94 -1.09
CA ILE A 26 -0.93 16.89 -2.10
C ILE A 26 -2.24 16.15 -1.80
N ILE A 27 -2.50 15.77 -0.55
CA ILE A 27 -3.71 15.01 -0.21
C ILE A 27 -4.96 15.90 -0.30
N MET A 28 -4.89 17.13 0.23
CA MET A 28 -6.05 18.02 0.33
C MET A 28 -6.39 18.69 -1.00
N ASN A 29 -5.41 18.97 -1.86
CA ASN A 29 -5.63 19.63 -3.15
C ASN A 29 -5.78 18.65 -4.32
N MET A 30 -5.52 17.36 -4.13
CA MET A 30 -5.74 16.35 -5.16
C MET A 30 -7.23 16.00 -5.24
N GLY A 31 -7.89 16.47 -6.30
CA GLY A 31 -9.30 16.17 -6.55
C GLY A 31 -9.57 14.67 -6.78
N PRO A 32 -10.83 14.20 -6.58
CA PRO A 32 -11.18 12.79 -6.66
C PRO A 32 -10.76 12.09 -7.95
N ALA A 33 -10.96 12.73 -9.11
CA ALA A 33 -10.60 12.17 -10.42
C ALA A 33 -9.07 12.05 -10.62
N ALA A 34 -8.30 13.03 -10.11
CA ALA A 34 -6.85 12.98 -10.15
C ALA A 34 -6.32 11.85 -9.24
N ARG A 35 -6.93 11.68 -8.06
CA ARG A 35 -6.62 10.59 -7.14
C ARG A 35 -6.92 9.22 -7.75
N GLU A 36 -8.07 9.05 -8.38
CA GLU A 36 -8.43 7.79 -9.06
C GLU A 36 -7.41 7.44 -10.15
N THR A 37 -7.05 8.41 -10.98
CA THR A 37 -6.03 8.24 -12.02
C THR A 37 -4.68 7.84 -11.42
N GLN A 38 -4.28 8.46 -10.31
CA GLN A 38 -3.03 8.13 -9.63
C GLN A 38 -3.06 6.72 -9.04
N LEU A 39 -4.16 6.30 -8.41
CA LEU A 39 -4.31 4.96 -7.86
C LEU A 39 -4.21 3.87 -8.92
N VAL A 40 -4.79 4.09 -10.11
CA VAL A 40 -4.66 3.14 -11.23
C VAL A 40 -3.20 3.01 -11.66
N ARG A 41 -2.47 4.13 -11.75
CA ARG A 41 -1.04 4.13 -12.10
C ARG A 41 -0.19 3.41 -11.06
N ASP A 42 -0.43 3.70 -9.79
CA ASP A 42 0.30 3.10 -8.67
C ASP A 42 0.05 1.59 -8.61
N THR A 43 -1.21 1.16 -8.77
CA THR A 43 -1.57 -0.26 -8.84
C THR A 43 -0.83 -0.95 -9.99
N ALA A 44 -0.82 -0.34 -11.18
CA ALA A 44 -0.10 -0.87 -12.33
C ALA A 44 1.43 -0.94 -12.08
N ALA A 45 1.99 0.03 -11.37
CA ALA A 45 3.41 0.02 -10.99
C ALA A 45 3.74 -1.10 -10.01
N VAL A 46 2.89 -1.34 -9.01
CA VAL A 46 3.06 -2.44 -8.04
C VAL A 46 2.97 -3.79 -8.73
N ILE A 47 2.02 -3.98 -9.66
CA ILE A 47 1.90 -5.22 -10.44
C ILE A 47 3.17 -5.45 -11.25
N ARG A 48 3.66 -4.45 -11.99
CA ARG A 48 4.91 -4.57 -12.75
C ARG A 48 6.12 -4.87 -11.87
N LEU A 49 6.19 -4.26 -10.69
CA LEU A 49 7.26 -4.52 -9.73
C LEU A 49 7.20 -5.96 -9.23
N LEU A 50 6.00 -6.46 -8.92
CA LEU A 50 5.80 -7.85 -8.51
C LEU A 50 6.18 -8.83 -9.62
N GLU A 51 5.74 -8.60 -10.85
CA GLU A 51 6.12 -9.39 -12.02
C GLU A 51 7.64 -9.43 -12.20
N THR A 52 8.29 -8.25 -12.16
CA THR A 52 9.74 -8.13 -12.26
C THR A 52 10.42 -8.88 -11.12
N ALA A 53 9.93 -8.75 -9.88
CA ALA A 53 10.47 -9.47 -8.74
C ALA A 53 10.32 -10.99 -8.92
N LEU A 54 9.20 -11.49 -9.44
CA LEU A 54 8.99 -12.91 -9.69
C LEU A 54 9.92 -13.45 -10.78
N VAL A 55 10.06 -12.71 -11.90
CA VAL A 55 10.94 -13.08 -13.02
C VAL A 55 12.42 -13.03 -12.61
N LEU A 56 12.83 -12.01 -11.86
CA LEU A 56 14.23 -11.85 -11.43
C LEU A 56 14.60 -12.71 -10.22
N ASN A 57 13.63 -13.21 -9.44
CA ASN A 57 13.87 -14.08 -8.29
C ASN A 57 14.06 -15.57 -8.66
N ASP A 58 14.09 -15.88 -9.96
CA ASP A 58 14.21 -17.25 -10.47
C ASP A 58 15.64 -17.82 -10.34
N GLU A 59 16.66 -17.00 -10.05
CA GLU A 59 18.04 -17.50 -10.01
C GLU A 59 18.50 -18.03 -8.64
N LYS A 60 17.80 -17.80 -7.52
CA LYS A 60 18.28 -18.28 -6.20
C LYS A 60 17.27 -18.70 -5.11
N GLY A 61 15.94 -18.65 -5.30
CA GLY A 61 15.11 -18.84 -4.09
C GLY A 61 13.63 -19.19 -4.17
N CYS A 62 13.01 -19.39 -5.34
CA CYS A 62 11.63 -19.89 -5.40
C CYS A 62 11.62 -21.38 -5.69
N SER A 63 11.93 -22.22 -4.70
CA SER A 63 11.61 -23.65 -4.83
C SER A 63 10.09 -23.75 -4.99
N ALA A 64 9.60 -24.33 -6.09
CA ALA A 64 8.18 -24.55 -6.38
C ALA A 64 7.37 -25.07 -5.15
N ALA A 65 8.03 -25.78 -4.23
CA ALA A 65 7.50 -26.22 -2.94
C ALA A 65 6.96 -25.11 -2.02
N LYS A 66 7.47 -23.86 -2.09
CA LYS A 66 6.95 -22.73 -1.30
C LYS A 66 5.68 -22.14 -1.91
N LEU A 67 5.55 -22.15 -3.23
CA LEU A 67 4.33 -21.73 -3.93
C LEU A 67 3.17 -22.70 -3.67
N GLU A 68 3.42 -24.01 -3.70
CA GLU A 68 2.41 -25.02 -3.36
C GLU A 68 1.91 -24.91 -1.91
N LYS A 69 2.81 -24.61 -0.95
CA LYS A 69 2.40 -24.36 0.45
C LYS A 69 1.51 -23.13 0.63
N LEU A 70 1.72 -22.09 -0.19
CA LEU A 70 0.89 -20.89 -0.16
C LEU A 70 -0.45 -21.11 -0.86
N LYS A 71 -0.49 -21.95 -1.90
CA LYS A 71 -1.72 -22.37 -2.58
C LYS A 71 -2.62 -23.18 -1.66
N ALA A 72 -2.06 -24.18 -0.97
CA ALA A 72 -2.79 -25.03 -0.01
C ALA A 72 -3.30 -24.29 1.25
N ARG A 73 -2.84 -23.06 1.50
CA ARG A 73 -3.30 -22.23 2.62
C ARG A 73 -4.45 -21.29 2.23
N ASN A 74 -4.69 -21.09 0.94
CA ASN A 74 -5.72 -20.20 0.41
C ASN A 74 -6.91 -20.95 -0.21
N GLU A 75 -6.92 -22.29 -0.16
CA GLU A 75 -8.13 -23.13 -0.25
C GLU A 75 -8.73 -23.32 1.14
#